data_AF-A0AA41X4J2-F1
#
_entry.id   AF-A0AA41X4J2-F1
#
_cell.length_a   1.000
_cell.length_b   1.000
_cell.length_c   1.000
_cell.angle_alpha   90.00
_cell.angle_beta   90.00
_cell.angle_gamma   90.00
#
_symmetry.space_group_name_H-M   'P 1'
#
loop_
_entity.id
_entity.type
_entity.pdbx_description
1 polymer ?
#
loop_
_entity_poly.entity_id
_entity_poly.type
_entity_poly.pdbx_seq_one_letter_code
_entity_poly.pdbx_strand_id
1 'polypeptide(L)'
;MLNMNFDERLAINTQKQEWQASPSSTVWRKPLERGAKESGHTTSVVKYDAGASFKQHSHPYGEEILVLEGVFSDEHGDYPAGT
;
A
#
# COMPACT_ATOMS: atom_id res chain seq x y z
N MET A 1 4.86 15.49 -3.55
CA MET A 1 5.78 14.73 -2.68
C MET A 1 5.22 14.76 -1.27
N LEU A 2 5.32 13.65 -0.53
CA LEU A 2 4.87 13.48 0.85
C LEU A 2 6.00 12.79 1.63
N ASN A 3 6.47 13.39 2.72
CA ASN A 3 7.44 12.80 3.66
C ASN A 3 8.71 12.22 3.01
N MET A 4 9.21 12.84 1.93
CA MET A 4 10.39 12.38 1.16
C MET A 4 11.73 12.95 1.67
N ASN A 5 11.75 13.65 2.82
CA ASN A 5 13.00 14.13 3.41
C ASN A 5 13.57 13.06 4.34
N PHE A 6 14.52 12.26 3.84
CA PHE A 6 15.12 11.16 4.59
C PHE A 6 16.05 11.60 5.73
N ASP A 7 16.42 12.88 5.78
CA ASP A 7 17.21 13.44 6.90
C ASP A 7 16.34 13.73 8.14
N GLU A 8 15.02 13.68 8.00
CA GLU A 8 14.07 13.91 9.10
C GLU A 8 13.51 12.61 9.67
N ARG A 9 13.52 12.52 11.01
CA ARG A 9 12.81 11.44 11.70
C ARG A 9 11.31 11.74 11.74
N LEU A 10 10.51 10.83 11.19
CA LEU A 10 9.05 10.92 11.21
C LEU A 10 8.43 9.76 11.99
N ALA A 11 7.34 10.04 12.72
CA ALA A 11 6.50 9.03 13.34
C ALA A 11 5.03 9.33 13.01
N ILE A 12 4.34 8.38 12.39
CA ILE A 12 2.95 8.53 11.94
C ILE A 12 2.07 7.57 12.73
N ASN A 13 1.03 8.10 13.39
CA ASN A 13 -0.01 7.25 13.96
C ASN A 13 -1.06 6.94 12.89
N THR A 14 -0.88 5.83 12.18
CA THR A 14 -1.74 5.41 11.06
C THR A 14 -3.18 5.14 11.46
N GLN A 15 -3.45 4.83 12.74
CA GLN A 15 -4.81 4.64 13.25
C GLN A 15 -5.62 5.93 13.31
N LYS A 16 -4.95 7.09 13.32
CA LYS A 16 -5.60 8.42 13.27
C LYS A 16 -5.71 9.01 11.87
N GLN A 17 -5.19 8.33 10.86
CA GLN A 17 -5.31 8.77 9.47
C GLN A 17 -6.63 8.30 8.87
N GLU A 18 -7.25 9.17 8.09
CA GLU A 18 -8.39 8.81 7.25
C GLU A 18 -7.95 7.94 6.08
N TRP A 19 -8.82 7.02 5.67
CA TRP A 19 -8.63 6.24 4.46
C TRP A 19 -8.84 7.12 3.22
N GLN A 20 -7.93 7.04 2.25
CA GLN A 20 -8.05 7.71 0.97
C GLN A 20 -8.40 6.70 -0.12
N ALA A 21 -9.33 7.05 -1.00
CA ALA A 21 -9.62 6.21 -2.16
C ALA A 21 -8.41 6.13 -3.09
N SER A 22 -8.16 4.93 -3.63
CA SER A 22 -7.28 4.75 -4.77
C SER A 22 -8.08 4.98 -6.08
N PRO A 23 -7.42 4.93 -7.27
CA PRO A 23 -8.15 4.87 -8.53
C PRO A 23 -9.09 3.65 -8.66
N SER A 24 -8.86 2.58 -7.89
CA SER A 24 -9.80 1.47 -7.73
C SER A 24 -10.83 1.78 -6.63
N SER A 25 -12.11 1.48 -6.89
CA SER A 25 -13.20 1.69 -5.93
C SER A 25 -13.19 0.72 -4.74
N THR A 26 -12.35 -0.32 -4.79
CA THR A 26 -12.27 -1.38 -3.76
C THR A 26 -10.95 -1.38 -3.00
N VAL A 27 -10.08 -0.39 -3.26
CA VAL A 27 -8.76 -0.29 -2.63
C VAL A 27 -8.58 1.09 -2.01
N TRP A 28 -8.19 1.08 -0.75
CA TRP A 28 -8.04 2.24 0.12
C TRP A 28 -6.60 2.34 0.60
N ARG A 29 -6.10 3.56 0.79
CA ARG A 29 -4.71 3.80 1.18
C ARG A 29 -4.57 4.86 2.27
N LYS A 30 -3.56 4.67 3.12
CA LYS A 30 -2.99 5.66 4.02
C LYS A 30 -1.53 5.87 3.61
N PRO A 31 -1.23 6.88 2.79
CA PRO A 31 0.13 7.17 2.36
C PRO A 31 1.00 7.56 3.57
N LEU A 32 2.18 6.94 3.67
CA LEU A 32 3.19 7.27 4.68
C LEU A 32 4.33 8.08 4.07
N GLU A 33 4.73 7.72 2.85
CA GLU A 33 5.77 8.38 2.08
C GLU A 33 5.42 8.28 0.58
N ARG A 34 5.68 9.35 -0.19
CA ARG A 34 5.35 9.36 -1.62
C ARG A 34 6.18 10.33 -2.47
N GLY A 35 6.88 9.79 -3.47
CA GLY A 35 7.62 10.56 -4.48
C GLY A 35 6.72 11.25 -5.49
N ALA A 36 5.85 10.50 -6.18
CA ALA A 36 4.94 11.04 -7.20
C ALA A 36 3.50 10.52 -7.05
N LYS A 37 2.56 11.08 -7.83
CA LYS A 37 1.12 10.81 -7.65
C LYS A 37 0.73 9.36 -7.83
N GLU A 38 1.35 8.59 -8.74
CA GLU A 38 1.03 7.16 -8.94
C GLU A 38 2.28 6.36 -9.39
N SER A 39 3.48 6.83 -9.04
CA SER A 39 4.74 6.19 -9.40
C SER A 39 5.87 6.56 -8.43
N GLY A 40 6.99 5.85 -8.56
CA GLY A 40 8.20 6.08 -7.77
C GLY A 40 8.11 5.52 -6.36
N HIS A 41 9.05 5.95 -5.51
CA HIS A 41 9.15 5.51 -4.12
C HIS A 41 7.85 5.81 -3.36
N THR A 42 7.28 4.78 -2.73
CA THR A 42 6.03 4.89 -1.99
C THR A 42 5.98 3.87 -0.86
N THR A 43 5.53 4.33 0.30
CA THR A 43 5.18 3.46 1.43
C THR A 43 3.76 3.80 1.85
N SER A 44 2.91 2.80 2.03
CA SER A 44 1.49 3.00 2.36
C SER A 44 0.95 1.83 3.17
N VAL A 45 0.00 2.11 4.07
CA VAL A 45 -0.92 1.07 4.54
C VAL A 45 -2.06 0.98 3.54
N VAL A 46 -2.32 -0.21 3.03
CA VAL A 46 -3.35 -0.45 2.01
C VAL A 46 -4.40 -1.41 2.56
N LYS A 47 -5.66 -1.16 2.23
CA LYS A 47 -6.78 -2.04 2.55
C LYS A 47 -7.53 -2.38 1.27
N TYR A 48 -7.72 -3.67 1.04
CA TYR A 48 -8.52 -4.23 -0.04
C TYR A 48 -9.87 -4.64 0.55
N ASP A 49 -10.96 -4.23 -0.09
CA ASP A 49 -12.28 -4.74 0.28
C ASP A 49 -12.40 -6.23 -0.06
N ALA A 50 -13.29 -6.96 0.62
CA ALA A 50 -13.46 -8.40 0.37
C ALA A 50 -13.83 -8.66 -1.10
N GLY A 51 -13.11 -9.58 -1.75
CA GLY A 51 -13.28 -9.89 -3.16
C GLY A 51 -12.70 -8.84 -4.13
N ALA A 52 -11.97 -7.84 -3.63
CA ALA A 52 -11.24 -6.93 -4.50
C ALA A 52 -10.22 -7.70 -5.36
N SER A 53 -10.17 -7.35 -6.63
CA SER A 53 -9.15 -7.81 -7.56
C SER A 53 -8.67 -6.63 -8.41
N PHE A 54 -7.48 -6.77 -8.98
CA PHE A 54 -6.90 -5.78 -9.84
C PHE A 54 -6.25 -6.45 -11.04
N LYS A 55 -6.05 -5.69 -12.12
CA LYS A 55 -5.36 -6.21 -13.30
C LYS A 55 -3.89 -6.45 -12.95
N GLN A 56 -3.32 -7.49 -13.54
CA GLN A 56 -1.89 -7.73 -13.51
C GLN A 56 -1.14 -6.45 -13.95
N HIS A 57 -0.09 -6.11 -13.21
CA HIS A 57 0.77 -4.98 -13.50
C HIS A 57 2.21 -5.34 -13.16
N SER A 58 3.16 -4.52 -13.63
CA SER A 58 4.58 -4.79 -13.48
C SER A 58 5.18 -3.99 -12.34
N HIS A 59 6.13 -4.60 -11.63
CA HIS A 59 6.91 -3.97 -10.58
C HIS A 59 8.39 -3.88 -11.03
N PRO A 60 8.73 -2.97 -11.97
CA PRO A 60 10.08 -2.90 -12.53
C PRO A 60 11.18 -2.59 -11.50
N TYR A 61 10.79 -2.04 -10.35
CA TYR A 61 11.69 -1.74 -9.22
C TYR A 61 11.35 -2.54 -7.96
N GLY A 62 10.50 -3.56 -8.09
CA GLY A 62 10.02 -4.39 -6.99
C GLY A 62 8.81 -3.84 -6.25
N GLU A 63 8.22 -4.70 -5.42
CA GLU A 63 7.17 -4.42 -4.45
C GLU A 63 7.38 -5.34 -3.26
N GLU A 64 7.27 -4.78 -2.06
CA GLU A 64 7.35 -5.52 -0.80
C GLU A 64 6.06 -5.28 -0.04
N ILE A 65 5.45 -6.36 0.45
CA ILE A 65 4.18 -6.35 1.17
C ILE A 65 4.36 -7.14 2.46
N LEU A 66 3.87 -6.57 3.55
CA LEU A 66 3.61 -7.29 4.79
C LEU A 66 2.10 -7.35 5.00
N VAL A 67 1.54 -8.55 5.08
CA VAL A 67 0.09 -8.72 5.28
C VAL A 67 -0.25 -8.50 6.75
N LEU A 68 -0.94 -7.40 7.06
CA LEU A 68 -1.30 -7.05 8.44
C LEU A 68 -2.53 -7.80 8.95
N GLU A 69 -3.53 -7.99 8.08
CA GLU A 69 -4.80 -8.64 8.39
C GLU A 69 -5.40 -9.23 7.11
N GLY A 70 -6.09 -10.37 7.22
CA GLY A 70 -6.73 -11.05 6.09
C GLY A 70 -5.77 -11.94 5.30
N VAL A 71 -6.06 -12.06 4.00
CA VAL A 71 -5.28 -12.85 3.04
C VAL A 71 -5.12 -12.01 1.77
N PHE A 72 -3.87 -11.83 1.34
CA PHE A 72 -3.55 -11.31 0.01
C PHE A 72 -3.34 -12.49 -0.93
N SER A 73 -3.69 -12.37 -2.20
CA SER A 73 -3.55 -13.47 -3.15
C SER A 73 -3.09 -12.95 -4.52
N ASP A 74 -2.30 -13.76 -5.20
CA ASP A 74 -1.87 -13.56 -6.60
C ASP A 74 -1.94 -14.88 -7.38
N GLU A 75 -1.37 -14.94 -8.59
CA GLU A 75 -1.32 -16.15 -9.41
C GLU A 75 -0.52 -17.32 -8.80
N HIS A 76 0.27 -17.07 -7.76
CA HIS A 76 1.12 -18.04 -7.10
C HIS A 76 0.53 -18.59 -5.80
N GLY A 77 -0.46 -17.92 -5.21
CA GLY A 77 -1.23 -18.47 -4.10
C GLY A 77 -1.75 -17.43 -3.12
N ASP A 78 -1.91 -17.87 -1.87
CA ASP A 78 -2.47 -17.10 -0.77
C ASP A 78 -1.38 -16.77 0.27
N TYR A 79 -1.36 -15.52 0.70
CA TYR A 79 -0.42 -14.95 1.66
C TYR A 79 -1.23 -14.45 2.87
N PRO A 80 -1.34 -15.25 3.95
CA PRO A 80 -2.09 -14.85 5.14
C PRO A 80 -1.34 -13.80 5.95
N ALA A 81 -2.05 -13.16 6.89
CA ALA A 81 -1.47 -12.21 7.83
C ALA A 81 -0.19 -12.73 8.50
N GLY A 82 0.84 -11.89 8.53
CA GLY A 82 2.18 -12.21 9.03
C GLY A 82 3.16 -12.71 7.97
N THR A 83 2.73 -12.80 6.70
CA THR A 83 3.61 -13.03 5.54
C THR A 83 4.18 -11.72 5.02
#